data_AF-A0A0R3RRX1-F1
#
_entry.id   AF-A0A0R3RRX1-F1
#
_cell.length_a   1.000
_cell.length_b   1.000
_cell.length_c   1.000
_cell.angle_alpha   90.00
_cell.angle_beta   90.00
_cell.angle_gamma   90.00
#
_symmetry.space_group_name_H-M   'P 1'
#
loop_
_entity.id
_entity.type
_entity.pdbx_description
1 polymer ?
#
loop_
_entity_poly.entity_id
_entity_poly.type
_entity_poly.pdbx_seq_one_letter_code
_entity_poly.pdbx_strand_id
1 'polypeptide(L)' 'SYSFRRCPETFWECGSGECVPSETRCDGLQACSDGSDEMHCGLNFCFFFFQNLHMVNLVA' A
#
# COMPACT_ATOMS: atom_id res chain seq x y z
N SER A 1 -3.77 -27.21 12.91
CA SER A 1 -2.93 -26.30 12.09
C SER A 1 -3.54 -24.90 12.15
N TYR A 2 -3.05 -24.04 13.04
CA TYR A 2 -3.46 -22.63 13.06
C TYR A 2 -2.49 -21.88 12.15
N SER A 3 -2.96 -21.45 10.97
CA SER A 3 -2.20 -20.58 10.10
C SER A 3 -1.96 -19.27 10.86
N PHE A 4 -0.73 -19.03 11.29
CA PHE A 4 -0.34 -17.76 11.89
C PHE A 4 -0.29 -16.73 10.77
N ARG A 5 -1.44 -16.14 10.42
CA ARG A 5 -1.43 -14.93 9.59
C ARG A 5 -0.60 -13.90 10.37
N ARG A 6 0.43 -13.35 9.73
CA ARG A 6 1.30 -12.35 10.39
C ARG A 6 0.53 -11.06 10.68
N CYS A 7 -0.48 -10.77 9.86
CA CYS A 7 -1.40 -9.65 10.03
C CYS A 7 -2.84 -10.13 10.35
N PRO A 8 -3.63 -9.33 11.10
CA PRO A 8 -5.06 -9.56 11.31
C PRO A 8 -5.85 -9.65 10.00
N GLU A 9 -7.08 -10.17 10.04
CA GLU A 9 -7.87 -10.43 8.82
C GLU A 9 -8.15 -9.19 7.96
N THR A 10 -8.19 -8.00 8.55
CA THR A 10 -8.43 -6.72 7.87
C THR A 10 -7.13 -6.00 7.47
N PHE A 11 -5.97 -6.61 7.72
CA PHE A 11 -4.67 -6.03 7.45
C PHE A 11 -3.93 -6.82 6.38
N TRP A 12 -3.11 -6.10 5.62
CA TRP A 12 -2.22 -6.66 4.62
C TRP A 12 -0.77 -6.50 5.08
N GLU A 13 0.06 -7.48 4.74
CA GLU A 13 1.48 -7.50 5.09
C GLU A 13 2.31 -6.85 3.99
N CYS A 14 2.98 -5.75 4.32
CA CYS A 14 3.96 -5.09 3.47
C CYS A 14 5.15 -6.00 3.17
N GLY A 15 5.88 -5.72 2.09
CA GLY A 15 7.18 -6.36 1.82
C GLY A 15 8.19 -6.15 2.95
N SER A 16 8.08 -5.03 3.68
CA SER A 16 8.83 -4.71 4.90
C SER A 16 8.46 -5.58 6.11
N GLY A 17 7.33 -6.30 6.07
CA GLY A 17 6.77 -7.09 7.18
C GLY A 17 5.83 -6.30 8.11
N GLU A 18 5.58 -5.03 7.83
CA GLU A 18 4.58 -4.22 8.53
C GLU A 18 3.16 -4.66 8.16
N CYS A 19 2.21 -4.42 9.06
CA CYS A 19 0.79 -4.65 8.81
C CYS A 19 0.09 -3.31 8.63
N VAL A 20 -0.42 -3.06 7.43
CA VAL A 20 -1.23 -1.88 7.10
C VAL A 20 -2.70 -2.28 6.85
N PRO A 21 -3.67 -1.38 7.01
CA PRO A 21 -5.06 -1.69 6.69
C PRO A 21 -5.19 -2.14 5.22
N SER A 22 -5.97 -3.18 4.95
CA SER A 22 -6.10 -3.69 3.57
C SER A 22 -6.73 -2.67 2.61
N GLU A 23 -7.45 -1.68 3.15
CA GLU A 23 -8.04 -0.56 2.42
C GLU A 23 -7.01 0.46 1.91
N THR A 24 -5.82 0.51 2.50
CA THR A 24 -4.74 1.41 2.07
C THR A 24 -3.85 0.78 0.99
N ARG A 25 -4.27 -0.34 0.40
CA ARG A 25 -3.53 -0.97 -0.69
C ARG A 25 -4.01 -0.39 -2.01
N CYS A 26 -3.10 0.18 -2.79
CA CYS A 26 -3.39 0.83 -4.06
C CYS A 26 -4.33 2.03 -3.91
N ASP A 27 -4.24 2.75 -2.79
CA ASP A 27 -5.08 3.93 -2.54
C ASP A 27 -4.41 5.24 -3.02
N GLY A 28 -3.17 5.14 -3.51
CA GLY A 28 -2.35 6.27 -3.95
C GLY A 28 -1.56 6.94 -2.83
N LEU A 29 -1.60 6.40 -1.61
CA LEU A 29 -0.87 6.90 -0.45
C LEU A 29 0.07 5.82 0.06
N GLN A 30 1.33 6.18 0.31
CA GLN A 30 2.27 5.25 0.92
C GLN A 30 1.90 5.00 2.38
N ALA A 31 1.35 3.82 2.68
CA ALA A 31 1.15 3.29 4.02
C ALA A 31 2.30 2.36 4.45
N CYS A 32 2.89 1.59 3.53
CA CYS A 32 4.05 0.77 3.84
C CYS A 32 5.36 1.59 3.81
N SER A 33 6.29 1.34 4.74
CA SER A 33 7.61 2.01 4.72
C SER A 33 8.43 1.73 3.45
N ASP A 34 8.18 0.59 2.79
CA ASP A 34 8.79 0.21 1.51
C ASP A 34 7.94 0.58 0.28
N GLY A 35 6.73 1.13 0.50
CA GLY A 35 5.78 1.49 -0.57
C GLY A 35 5.17 0.30 -1.31
N SER A 36 5.31 -0.92 -0.78
CA SER A 36 4.85 -2.15 -1.44
C SER A 36 3.33 -2.28 -1.55
N ASP A 37 2.58 -1.53 -0.74
CA ASP A 37 1.13 -1.34 -0.84
C ASP A 37 0.70 -0.68 -2.15
N GLU A 38 1.55 0.18 -2.71
CA GLU A 38 1.31 0.87 -3.98
C GLU A 38 1.97 0.16 -5.18
N MET A 39 2.50 -1.05 -4.97
CA MET A 39 3.11 -1.88 -6.01
C MET A 39 2.17 -2.96 -6.52
N HIS A 40 2.34 -3.34 -7.80
CA HIS A 40 1.51 -4.36 -8.47
C HIS A 40 0.00 -4.08 -8.42
N CYS A 41 -0.36 -2.81 -8.26
CA CYS A 41 -1.69 -2.28 -8.48
C CYS A 41 -1.96 -2.37 -9.98
N GLY A 42 -2.85 -3.27 -10.41
CA GLY A 42 -3.12 -3.51 -11.83
C GLY A 42 -3.43 -2.20 -12.60
N LEU A 43 -3.45 -2.27 -13.93
CA LEU A 43 -3.57 -1.10 -14.84
C LEU A 43 -4.76 -0.15 -14.59
N ASN A 44 -5.67 -0.47 -13.66
CA ASN A 44 -6.79 0.37 -13.24
C ASN A 44 -6.51 1.27 -12.03
N PHE A 45 -5.38 1.12 -11.33
CA PHE A 45 -5.12 1.85 -10.07
C PHE A 45 -4.07 2.96 -10.20
N CYS A 46 -3.19 2.88 -11.21
CA CYS A 46 -2.29 3.98 -11.55
C CYS A 46 -3.02 5.05 -12.41
N PHE A 47 -4.21 5.48 -11.97
CA PHE A 47 -4.98 6.57 -12.57
C PHE A 47 -5.20 7.75 -11.59
N PHE A 48 -4.80 7.62 -10.32
CA PHE A 48 -4.91 8.70 -9.33
C PHE A 48 -3.68 9.62 -9.24
N PHE A 49 -2.67 9.43 -10.09
CA PHE A 49 -1.53 10.36 -10.23
C PHE A 49 -1.93 11.78 -10.68
N PHE A 50 -3.21 12.03 -11.01
CA PHE A 50 -3.70 13.34 -11.43
C PHE A 50 -4.96 13.78 -10.68
N GLN A 51 -4.85 14.23 -9.43
CA GLN A 51 -5.68 15.37 -9.02
C GLN A 51 -5.08 16.18 -7.87
N ASN A 52 -4.39 17.26 -8.25
CA ASN A 52 -4.39 18.57 -7.59
C ASN A 52 -4.46 18.61 -6.05
N LEU A 53 -3.29 18.54 -5.40
CA LEU A 53 -2.78 19.53 -4.44
C LEU A 53 -1.64 18.89 -3.63
N HIS A 54 -0.41 19.32 -3.93
CA HIS A 54 0.71 19.39 -3.00
C HIS A 54 0.79 18.30 -1.92
N MET A 55 1.60 17.25 -2.13
CA MET A 55 2.51 16.72 -1.10
C MET A 55 3.58 15.81 -1.71
N VAL A 56 4.70 16.47 -2.05
CA VAL A 56 6.10 16.08 -1.82
C VAL A 56 6.71 14.79 -2.39
N ASN A 57 7.83 15.06 -3.09
CA ASN A 57 9.03 14.24 -3.31
C ASN A 57 8.83 12.81 -3.81
N LEU A 58 8.83 12.72 -5.14
CA LEU A 58 9.59 11.71 -5.86
C LEU A 58 10.89 11.39 -5.08
N VAL A 59 10.88 10.28 -4.34
CA VAL A 59 12.14 9.58 -4.08
C VAL A 59 12.57 9.04 -5.43
N ALA A 60 13.79 9.43 -5.83
CA ALA A 60 14.43 9.04 -7.08
C ALA A 60 14.54 7.51 -7.24
#